data_AF-A0A9Q9B8R3-F1
#
_entry.id   AF-A0A9Q9B8R3-F1
#
_cell.length_a   1.000
_cell.length_b   1.000
_cell.length_c   1.000
_cell.angle_alpha   90.00
_cell.angle_beta   90.00
_cell.angle_gamma   90.00
#
_symmetry.space_group_name_H-M   'P 1'
#
loop_
_entity.id
_entity.type
_entity.pdbx_description
1 polymer ?
#
loop_
_entity_poly.entity_id
_entity_poly.type
_entity_poly.pdbx_seq_one_letter_code
_entity_poly.pdbx_strand_id
1 'polypeptide(L)'
;MKSIDKELNSITELFPSDFTDDEKALAKTHFLKKLSVLTHSFYGGKLQTVPKCGLYGFNWFNVWYTPGVSAVSTSIRDDNETSFALSNKGNLVAVVSDSTRVLGDGDCTPPGGLGVMEGKCMLMKYLGGVDAYPLCIDSKVRVDEEEKRGIKSGKHDPDKIIDFVRMLEPSVGAVNLEDIQQPDCFKVLDTLREVCEIPVWHDDAQGTACITLAGLLNAIKLAGKKMEDCKIVLLGAGASNTTIARLILADGGKPENMIICDSRGGLHSGRKDIEEDKRYYRKWELCLQTNPKKIDSFDEAMKGADVLIALSTPGPNTVTKEQVASMNEKAIVFTCANPIPEIWPHEAKAAGAYIVGTGRGDFPNQINNSVCFPGILKGALLVRAKKISDGMAIRCSHSIADYSEKKGINPDNIVVTMQDEDVFAVEAADVAMQAIKEGLARVTMTWEEAYERAKKDIEESRSLTKMLMEKNFIKEPPQEFYEKALEYAVEQIKKNRK
;
A
#
# COMPACT_ATOMS: atom_id res chain seq x y z
N MET A 1 -19.62 7.92 32.49
CA MET A 1 -19.07 7.13 31.38
C MET A 1 -17.63 6.80 31.70
N LYS A 2 -17.14 5.58 31.38
CA LYS A 2 -15.69 5.32 31.41
C LYS A 2 -15.03 6.24 30.38
N SER A 3 -13.89 6.85 30.72
CA SER A 3 -13.09 7.59 29.73
C SER A 3 -12.76 6.65 28.58
N ILE A 4 -12.96 7.09 27.34
CA ILE A 4 -12.55 6.33 26.16
C ILE A 4 -11.03 6.29 26.18
N ASP A 5 -10.46 5.09 26.07
CA ASP A 5 -9.02 4.88 26.02
C ASP A 5 -8.43 5.50 24.75
N LYS A 6 -7.32 6.22 24.92
CA LYS A 6 -6.60 6.93 23.87
C LYS A 6 -5.86 5.98 22.93
N GLU A 7 -5.56 4.76 23.38
CA GLU A 7 -4.99 3.71 22.54
C GLU A 7 -6.04 3.07 21.61
N LEU A 8 -7.33 3.37 21.80
CA LEU A 8 -8.46 2.89 20.99
C LEU A 8 -8.67 1.36 21.02
N ASN A 9 -7.96 0.63 21.89
CA ASN A 9 -7.96 -0.84 21.93
C ASN A 9 -9.35 -1.43 22.26
N SER A 10 -10.08 -0.83 23.19
CA SER A 10 -11.36 -1.37 23.70
C SER A 10 -12.59 -0.74 23.05
N ILE A 11 -12.46 -0.13 21.87
CA ILE A 11 -13.58 0.62 21.29
C ILE A 11 -14.83 -0.23 21.02
N THR A 12 -14.65 -1.47 20.58
CA THR A 12 -15.76 -2.36 20.27
C THR A 12 -16.62 -2.65 21.51
N GLU A 13 -16.03 -2.63 22.70
CA GLU A 13 -16.71 -2.86 23.98
C GLU A 13 -17.57 -1.66 24.42
N LEU A 14 -17.38 -0.49 23.79
CA LEU A 14 -18.13 0.72 24.10
C LEU A 14 -19.45 0.81 23.32
N PHE A 15 -19.64 -0.03 22.30
CA PHE A 15 -20.89 -0.07 21.55
C PHE A 15 -21.99 -0.79 22.35
N PRO A 16 -23.28 -0.44 22.13
CA PRO A 16 -24.40 -1.07 22.82
C PRO A 16 -24.37 -2.60 22.72
N SER A 17 -24.67 -3.28 23.84
CA SER A 17 -24.61 -4.74 23.93
C SER A 17 -25.64 -5.44 23.04
N ASP A 18 -26.71 -4.74 22.66
CA ASP A 18 -27.76 -5.22 21.76
C ASP A 18 -27.38 -5.10 20.27
N PHE A 19 -26.19 -4.60 19.92
CA PHE A 19 -25.70 -4.60 18.54
C PHE A 19 -25.17 -5.99 18.16
N THR A 20 -25.53 -6.45 16.96
CA THR A 20 -24.92 -7.64 16.33
C THR A 20 -23.44 -7.41 16.04
N ASP A 21 -22.69 -8.46 15.71
CA ASP A 21 -21.26 -8.32 15.37
C ASP A 21 -21.06 -7.48 14.09
N ASP A 22 -21.94 -7.61 13.10
CA ASP A 22 -21.96 -6.76 11.90
C ASP A 22 -22.21 -5.29 12.25
N GLU A 23 -23.19 -5.03 13.12
CA GLU A 23 -23.51 -3.68 13.57
C GLU A 23 -22.35 -3.06 14.35
N LYS A 24 -21.65 -3.84 15.18
CA LYS A 24 -20.44 -3.39 15.89
C LYS A 24 -19.28 -3.11 14.92
N ALA A 25 -19.07 -3.95 13.91
CA ALA A 25 -18.05 -3.73 12.89
C ALA A 25 -18.34 -2.45 12.06
N LEU A 26 -19.60 -2.22 11.71
CA LEU A 26 -20.03 -1.02 11.02
C LEU A 26 -19.94 0.22 11.92
N ALA A 27 -20.33 0.12 13.21
CA ALA A 27 -20.18 1.19 14.19
C ALA A 27 -18.72 1.60 14.35
N LYS A 28 -17.82 0.63 14.47
CA LYS A 28 -16.36 0.86 14.52
C LYS A 28 -15.88 1.64 13.29
N THR A 29 -16.37 1.28 12.11
CA THR A 29 -16.05 1.99 10.87
C THR A 29 -16.53 3.44 10.91
N HIS A 30 -17.77 3.69 11.35
CA HIS A 30 -18.30 5.06 11.49
C HIS A 30 -17.55 5.89 12.54
N PHE A 31 -17.16 5.28 13.66
CA PHE A 31 -16.36 5.93 14.68
C PHE A 31 -15.03 6.40 14.10
N LEU A 32 -14.28 5.49 13.46
CA LEU A 32 -12.95 5.80 12.93
C LEU A 32 -13.03 6.88 11.85
N LYS A 33 -14.03 6.83 10.98
CA LYS A 33 -14.29 7.90 9.98
C LYS A 33 -14.55 9.25 10.66
N LYS A 34 -15.39 9.29 11.69
CA LYS A 34 -15.72 10.54 12.39
C LYS A 34 -14.54 11.09 13.17
N LEU A 35 -13.83 10.24 13.91
CA LEU A 35 -12.63 10.63 14.67
C LEU A 35 -11.52 11.11 13.72
N SER A 36 -11.36 10.48 12.56
CA SER A 36 -10.41 10.91 11.53
C SER A 36 -10.68 12.35 11.09
N VAL A 37 -11.93 12.72 10.75
CA VAL A 37 -12.28 14.09 10.36
C VAL A 37 -11.99 15.10 11.47
N LEU A 38 -12.34 14.77 12.72
CA LEU A 38 -12.12 15.65 13.88
C LEU A 38 -10.62 15.89 14.14
N THR A 39 -9.83 14.82 14.11
CA THR A 39 -8.38 14.89 14.38
C THR A 39 -7.60 15.56 13.25
N HIS A 40 -7.94 15.31 11.98
CA HIS A 40 -7.33 16.02 10.86
C HIS A 40 -7.60 17.52 10.92
N SER A 41 -8.82 17.92 11.31
CA SER A 41 -9.17 19.34 11.47
C SER A 41 -8.41 20.00 12.62
N PHE A 42 -8.13 19.26 13.69
CA PHE A 42 -7.41 19.77 14.87
C PHE A 42 -5.92 19.96 14.62
N TYR A 43 -5.29 19.05 13.88
CA TYR A 43 -3.88 19.15 13.54
C TYR A 43 -3.59 19.94 12.25
N GLY A 44 -4.59 20.14 11.39
CA GLY A 44 -4.41 20.75 10.07
C GLY A 44 -3.69 19.82 9.09
N GLY A 45 -4.01 18.53 9.12
CA GLY A 45 -3.27 17.46 8.41
C GLY A 45 -2.52 16.56 9.38
N LYS A 46 -1.54 15.79 8.89
CA LYS A 46 -0.77 14.82 9.72
C LYS A 46 0.74 15.06 9.76
N LEU A 47 1.26 15.96 8.93
CA LEU A 47 2.69 16.12 8.70
C LEU A 47 3.13 17.57 8.89
N GLN A 48 4.39 17.73 9.28
CA GLN A 48 5.07 19.02 9.33
C GLN A 48 6.52 18.85 8.87
N THR A 49 7.13 19.92 8.39
CA THR A 49 8.56 19.95 8.08
C THR A 49 9.35 20.47 9.27
N VAL A 50 10.40 19.76 9.67
CA VAL A 50 11.30 20.16 10.76
C VAL A 50 12.75 20.17 10.24
N PRO A 51 13.57 21.19 10.56
CA PRO A 51 14.99 21.18 10.22
C PRO A 51 15.72 19.98 10.82
N LYS A 52 16.61 19.35 10.03
CA LYS A 52 17.49 18.27 10.49
C LYS A 52 18.97 18.69 10.61
N CYS A 53 19.29 19.93 10.24
CA CYS A 53 20.60 20.54 10.46
C CYS A 53 20.58 21.37 11.75
N GLY A 54 21.72 21.43 12.43
CA GLY A 54 21.87 22.23 13.64
C GLY A 54 21.87 23.74 13.36
N LEU A 55 21.22 24.49 14.24
CA LEU A 55 21.26 25.96 14.29
C LEU A 55 21.93 26.38 15.60
N TYR A 56 23.27 26.47 15.60
CA TYR A 56 24.06 26.80 16.81
C TYR A 56 24.34 28.30 16.96
N GLY A 57 23.59 29.14 16.25
CA GLY A 57 23.73 30.60 16.23
C GLY A 57 23.41 31.16 14.85
N PHE A 58 23.17 32.47 14.77
CA PHE A 58 22.69 33.14 13.56
C PHE A 58 23.64 32.97 12.35
N ASN A 59 24.96 32.94 12.60
CA ASN A 59 25.96 32.82 11.53
C ASN A 59 25.89 31.48 10.76
N TRP A 60 25.21 30.45 11.27
CA TRP A 60 24.99 29.20 10.53
C TRP A 60 24.11 29.40 9.30
N PHE A 61 23.29 30.46 9.24
CA PHE A 61 22.58 30.82 8.01
C PHE A 61 23.53 31.23 6.88
N ASN A 62 24.73 31.72 7.17
CA ASN A 62 25.73 31.99 6.12
C ASN A 62 26.31 30.70 5.51
N VAL A 63 26.12 29.55 6.17
CA VAL A 63 26.50 28.21 5.68
C VAL A 63 25.31 27.57 4.95
N TRP A 64 24.15 27.52 5.61
CA TRP A 64 22.91 26.91 5.07
C TRP A 64 22.27 27.73 3.96
N TYR A 65 22.59 29.02 3.88
CA TYR A 65 22.10 29.95 2.89
C TYR A 65 23.26 30.78 2.33
N THR A 66 22.96 31.93 1.74
CA THR A 66 23.98 32.78 1.15
C THR A 66 24.96 33.30 2.22
N PRO A 67 26.28 33.29 1.92
CA PRO A 67 26.90 32.90 0.65
C PRO A 67 27.21 31.39 0.51
N GLY A 68 27.28 30.63 1.61
CA GLY A 68 27.80 29.25 1.64
C GLY A 68 27.07 28.26 0.74
N VAL A 69 25.73 28.38 0.62
CA VAL A 69 24.91 27.49 -0.21
C VAL A 69 25.34 27.45 -1.69
N SER A 70 26.03 28.49 -2.18
CA SER A 70 26.59 28.52 -3.54
C SER A 70 27.50 27.33 -3.82
N ALA A 71 28.29 26.87 -2.83
CA ALA A 71 29.19 25.75 -2.99
C ALA A 71 28.44 24.42 -3.18
N VAL A 72 27.26 24.26 -2.55
CA VAL A 72 26.38 23.11 -2.77
C VAL A 72 25.85 23.12 -4.19
N SER A 73 25.38 24.27 -4.69
CA SER A 73 24.86 24.40 -6.05
C SER A 73 25.93 24.10 -7.11
N THR A 74 27.15 24.62 -6.96
CA THR A 74 28.23 24.34 -7.92
C THR A 74 28.74 22.90 -7.83
N SER A 75 28.78 22.30 -6.63
CA SER A 75 29.16 20.89 -6.48
C SER A 75 28.17 19.97 -7.18
N ILE A 76 26.86 20.24 -7.06
CA ILE A 76 25.83 19.47 -7.76
C ILE A 76 25.87 19.73 -9.27
N ARG A 77 26.13 20.96 -9.73
CA ARG A 77 26.32 21.26 -11.16
C ARG A 77 27.46 20.45 -11.76
N ASP A 78 28.57 20.32 -11.03
CA ASP A 78 29.78 19.66 -11.52
C ASP A 78 29.70 18.12 -11.39
N ASP A 79 28.91 17.61 -10.44
CA ASP A 79 28.54 16.19 -10.31
C ASP A 79 27.12 16.04 -9.73
N ASN A 80 26.15 15.74 -10.60
CA ASN A 80 24.73 15.60 -10.24
C ASN A 80 24.49 14.50 -9.18
N GLU A 81 25.30 13.44 -9.11
CA GLU A 81 25.12 12.35 -8.14
C GLU A 81 25.39 12.80 -6.70
N THR A 82 26.13 13.91 -6.51
CA THR A 82 26.31 14.51 -5.19
C THR A 82 25.00 15.07 -4.61
N SER A 83 23.97 15.30 -5.43
CA SER A 83 22.64 15.73 -4.95
C SER A 83 22.03 14.76 -3.92
N PHE A 84 22.30 13.47 -4.03
CA PHE A 84 21.87 12.47 -3.04
C PHE A 84 22.55 12.63 -1.67
N ALA A 85 23.76 13.20 -1.64
CA ALA A 85 24.54 13.40 -0.41
C ALA A 85 24.42 14.82 0.16
N LEU A 86 24.29 15.81 -0.72
CA LEU A 86 24.29 17.24 -0.36
C LEU A 86 22.88 17.84 -0.20
N SER A 87 21.83 17.03 -0.35
CA SER A 87 20.44 17.46 -0.20
C SER A 87 19.57 16.36 0.42
N ASN A 88 18.28 16.65 0.60
CA ASN A 88 17.32 15.66 1.06
C ASN A 88 17.01 14.57 0.03
N LYS A 89 17.42 14.71 -1.23
CA LYS A 89 17.11 13.77 -2.33
C LYS A 89 17.36 12.31 -1.93
N GLY A 90 18.46 12.01 -1.25
CA GLY A 90 18.83 10.64 -0.89
C GLY A 90 17.91 9.91 0.10
N ASN A 91 16.97 10.61 0.75
CA ASN A 91 15.99 10.00 1.66
C ASN A 91 14.57 10.49 1.40
N LEU A 92 14.33 11.23 0.29
CA LEU A 92 13.05 11.87 0.02
C LEU A 92 12.24 11.11 -1.04
N VAL A 93 11.01 10.77 -0.70
CA VAL A 93 10.04 10.12 -1.60
C VAL A 93 8.92 11.09 -1.97
N ALA A 94 8.56 11.12 -3.25
CA ALA A 94 7.33 11.76 -3.70
C ALA A 94 6.20 10.73 -3.72
N VAL A 95 5.13 10.95 -2.95
CA VAL A 95 3.90 10.15 -3.03
C VAL A 95 2.97 10.84 -4.02
N VAL A 96 2.95 10.36 -5.27
CA VAL A 96 2.27 11.00 -6.40
C VAL A 96 0.97 10.29 -6.71
N SER A 97 -0.12 11.05 -6.78
CA SER A 97 -1.45 10.54 -7.13
C SER A 97 -2.20 11.56 -7.96
N ASP A 98 -3.10 11.12 -8.84
CA ASP A 98 -4.11 11.99 -9.44
C ASP A 98 -5.50 11.85 -8.81
N SER A 99 -5.58 11.06 -7.73
CA SER A 99 -6.78 10.81 -6.92
C SER A 99 -7.95 10.20 -7.70
N THR A 100 -7.69 9.52 -8.82
CA THR A 100 -8.73 8.90 -9.66
C THR A 100 -9.23 7.56 -9.12
N ARG A 101 -8.50 6.93 -8.21
CA ARG A 101 -8.90 5.68 -7.58
C ARG A 101 -8.49 5.62 -6.10
N VAL A 102 -8.91 6.61 -5.33
CA VAL A 102 -8.61 6.67 -3.89
C VAL A 102 -9.37 5.58 -3.15
N LEU A 103 -8.65 4.56 -2.69
CA LEU A 103 -9.23 3.39 -2.00
C LEU A 103 -10.40 2.77 -2.80
N GLY A 104 -11.52 2.49 -2.13
CA GLY A 104 -12.79 2.08 -2.77
C GLY A 104 -13.68 3.25 -3.20
N ASP A 105 -13.33 4.50 -2.84
CA ASP A 105 -14.17 5.68 -3.03
C ASP A 105 -14.09 6.24 -4.47
N GLY A 106 -13.08 5.86 -5.25
CA GLY A 106 -12.96 6.20 -6.68
C GLY A 106 -12.32 7.57 -6.94
N ASP A 107 -12.78 8.26 -8.00
CA ASP A 107 -12.31 9.63 -8.31
C ASP A 107 -12.81 10.59 -7.24
N CYS A 108 -11.91 10.98 -6.34
CA CYS A 108 -12.20 11.86 -5.22
C CYS A 108 -11.89 13.34 -5.53
N THR A 109 -11.67 13.69 -6.81
CA THR A 109 -11.06 14.95 -7.26
C THR A 109 -9.58 15.07 -6.87
N PRO A 110 -8.77 15.90 -7.58
CA PRO A 110 -7.33 15.98 -7.33
C PRO A 110 -6.94 16.17 -5.85
N PRO A 111 -7.44 17.18 -5.09
CA PRO A 111 -7.08 17.33 -3.68
C PRO A 111 -7.72 16.28 -2.75
N GLY A 112 -8.70 15.49 -3.21
CA GLY A 112 -9.40 14.51 -2.38
C GLY A 112 -8.51 13.38 -1.87
N GLY A 113 -7.41 13.06 -2.57
CA GLY A 113 -6.44 12.06 -2.15
C GLY A 113 -5.51 12.50 -1.01
N LEU A 114 -5.43 13.80 -0.66
CA LEU A 114 -4.43 14.33 0.29
C LEU A 114 -4.44 13.60 1.63
N GLY A 115 -5.62 13.22 2.14
CA GLY A 115 -5.74 12.45 3.36
C GLY A 115 -5.04 11.08 3.27
N VAL A 116 -5.15 10.37 2.15
CA VAL A 116 -4.46 9.09 1.97
C VAL A 116 -2.95 9.31 1.74
N MET A 117 -2.57 10.25 0.88
CA MET A 117 -1.17 10.52 0.54
C MET A 117 -0.36 11.00 1.75
N GLU A 118 -0.92 11.90 2.58
CA GLU A 118 -0.28 12.29 3.85
C GLU A 118 -0.17 11.10 4.81
N GLY A 119 -1.13 10.17 4.79
CA GLY A 119 -1.09 8.96 5.61
C GLY A 119 0.09 8.07 5.21
N LYS A 120 0.26 7.84 3.91
CA LYS A 120 1.42 7.11 3.36
C LYS A 120 2.73 7.79 3.75
N CYS A 121 2.83 9.10 3.58
CA CYS A 121 4.01 9.87 3.96
C CYS A 121 4.33 9.77 5.47
N MET A 122 3.31 9.85 6.33
CA MET A 122 3.47 9.67 7.78
C MET A 122 4.00 8.29 8.15
N LEU A 123 3.47 7.24 7.50
CA LEU A 123 3.93 5.87 7.71
C LEU A 123 5.35 5.65 7.16
N MET A 124 5.70 6.21 6.00
CA MET A 124 7.07 6.19 5.46
C MET A 124 8.05 6.79 6.48
N LYS A 125 7.69 7.91 7.12
CA LYS A 125 8.53 8.53 8.14
C LYS A 125 8.61 7.71 9.43
N TYR A 126 7.47 7.31 9.97
CA TYR A 126 7.39 6.69 11.30
C TYR A 126 7.85 5.22 11.33
N LEU A 127 7.65 4.49 10.22
CA LEU A 127 7.99 3.07 10.10
C LEU A 127 9.28 2.83 9.32
N GLY A 128 9.60 3.67 8.33
CA GLY A 128 10.76 3.47 7.44
C GLY A 128 11.90 4.46 7.63
N GLY A 129 11.74 5.50 8.45
CA GLY A 129 12.72 6.59 8.55
C GLY A 129 12.91 7.33 7.22
N VAL A 130 11.89 7.34 6.36
CA VAL A 130 11.89 7.94 5.03
C VAL A 130 11.16 9.28 5.06
N ASP A 131 11.77 10.33 4.53
CA ASP A 131 11.09 11.62 4.38
C ASP A 131 10.20 11.54 3.13
N ALA A 132 8.96 12.05 3.19
CA ALA A 132 8.04 11.95 2.07
C ALA A 132 7.11 13.17 1.95
N TYR A 133 6.75 13.51 0.71
CA TYR A 133 5.79 14.59 0.40
C TYR A 133 4.58 14.06 -0.40
N PRO A 134 3.35 14.43 -0.01
CA PRO A 134 2.15 14.12 -0.77
C PRO A 134 2.00 15.08 -1.94
N LEU A 135 1.86 14.55 -3.16
CA LEU A 135 1.72 15.29 -4.40
C LEU A 135 0.49 14.79 -5.17
N CYS A 136 -0.67 15.30 -4.78
CA CYS A 136 -1.91 15.14 -5.52
C CYS A 136 -1.94 16.11 -6.72
N ILE A 137 -2.00 15.58 -7.93
CA ILE A 137 -1.95 16.35 -9.18
C ILE A 137 -3.25 16.29 -9.97
N ASP A 138 -3.48 17.28 -10.82
CA ASP A 138 -4.62 17.32 -11.72
C ASP A 138 -4.24 16.76 -13.10
N SER A 139 -4.57 15.48 -13.33
CA SER A 139 -4.36 14.82 -14.62
C SER A 139 -5.48 15.12 -15.64
N LYS A 140 -6.47 15.98 -15.32
CA LYS A 140 -7.53 16.33 -16.28
C LYS A 140 -6.99 17.21 -17.40
N VAL A 141 -7.44 16.92 -18.61
CA VAL A 141 -7.19 17.76 -19.79
C VAL A 141 -8.04 19.02 -19.69
N ARG A 142 -7.42 20.17 -19.92
CA ARG A 142 -8.07 21.47 -19.95
C ARG A 142 -8.51 21.84 -21.36
N VAL A 143 -9.40 22.83 -21.47
CA VAL A 143 -9.95 23.25 -22.78
C VAL A 143 -8.84 23.71 -23.74
N ASP A 144 -7.81 24.39 -23.22
CA ASP A 144 -6.65 24.84 -23.96
C ASP A 144 -5.63 23.72 -24.28
N GLU A 145 -5.82 22.52 -23.74
CA GLU A 145 -4.94 21.36 -23.95
C GLU A 145 -5.52 20.32 -24.92
N GLU A 146 -6.81 20.42 -25.29
CA GLU A 146 -7.51 19.38 -26.07
C GLU A 146 -6.80 19.06 -27.39
N GLU A 147 -6.42 20.09 -28.15
CA GLU A 147 -5.74 19.93 -29.45
C GLU A 147 -4.37 19.26 -29.28
N LYS A 148 -3.60 19.67 -28.27
CA LYS A 148 -2.26 19.13 -27.99
C LYS A 148 -2.30 17.67 -27.53
N ARG A 149 -3.30 17.31 -26.71
CA ARG A 149 -3.40 15.98 -26.09
C ARG A 149 -4.23 15.00 -26.91
N GLY A 150 -5.08 15.47 -27.83
CA GLY A 150 -6.03 14.62 -28.56
C GLY A 150 -7.08 13.99 -27.65
N ILE A 151 -7.30 14.55 -26.47
CA ILE A 151 -8.20 14.05 -25.42
C ILE A 151 -9.16 15.19 -25.07
N LYS A 152 -10.44 14.87 -24.92
CA LYS A 152 -11.46 15.85 -24.55
C LYS A 152 -11.22 16.39 -23.13
N SER A 153 -11.46 17.69 -22.93
CA SER A 153 -11.37 18.33 -21.63
C SER A 153 -12.24 17.64 -20.58
N GLY A 154 -11.74 17.63 -19.34
CA GLY A 154 -12.35 16.93 -18.21
C GLY A 154 -12.06 15.42 -18.15
N LYS A 155 -11.39 14.84 -19.16
CA LYS A 155 -10.86 13.46 -19.10
C LYS A 155 -9.44 13.47 -18.55
N HIS A 156 -9.08 12.38 -17.86
CA HIS A 156 -7.73 12.18 -17.35
C HIS A 156 -6.78 11.75 -18.49
N ASP A 157 -5.55 12.25 -18.44
CA ASP A 157 -4.47 11.88 -19.35
C ASP A 157 -3.26 11.32 -18.54
N PRO A 158 -2.90 10.04 -18.69
CA PRO A 158 -1.72 9.47 -18.04
C PRO A 158 -0.42 10.19 -18.40
N ASP A 159 -0.32 10.79 -19.59
CA ASP A 159 0.90 11.49 -20.01
C ASP A 159 1.15 12.74 -19.17
N LYS A 160 0.12 13.36 -18.57
CA LYS A 160 0.30 14.47 -17.63
C LYS A 160 1.01 14.02 -16.34
N ILE A 161 0.73 12.81 -15.86
CA ILE A 161 1.39 12.22 -14.70
C ILE A 161 2.86 11.89 -15.04
N ILE A 162 3.07 11.30 -16.22
CA ILE A 162 4.42 10.97 -16.71
C ILE A 162 5.27 12.25 -16.83
N ASP A 163 4.73 13.29 -17.47
CA ASP A 163 5.39 14.60 -17.62
C ASP A 163 5.73 15.19 -16.24
N PHE A 164 4.78 15.18 -15.31
CA PHE A 164 4.97 15.70 -13.96
C PHE A 164 6.10 14.98 -13.22
N VAL A 165 6.09 13.64 -13.20
CA VAL A 165 7.10 12.87 -12.49
C VAL A 165 8.49 13.08 -13.08
N ARG A 166 8.61 13.14 -14.41
CA ARG A 166 9.90 13.44 -15.07
C ARG A 166 10.44 14.83 -14.71
N MET A 167 9.56 15.82 -14.55
CA MET A 167 9.97 17.15 -14.08
C MET A 167 10.36 17.17 -12.60
N LEU A 168 9.72 16.34 -11.78
CA LEU A 168 9.95 16.25 -10.34
C LEU A 168 11.23 15.46 -9.98
N GLU A 169 11.57 14.45 -10.77
CA GLU A 169 12.65 13.48 -10.55
C GLU A 169 13.98 14.07 -10.04
N PRO A 170 14.48 15.23 -10.50
CA PRO A 170 15.70 15.81 -9.96
C PRO A 170 15.65 16.08 -8.44
N SER A 171 14.46 16.27 -7.86
CA SER A 171 14.24 16.70 -6.48
C SER A 171 14.08 15.56 -5.47
N VAL A 172 13.84 14.32 -5.92
CA VAL A 172 13.47 13.19 -5.04
C VAL A 172 14.33 11.96 -5.33
N GLY A 173 14.45 11.08 -4.33
CA GLY A 173 15.21 9.84 -4.42
C GLY A 173 14.40 8.65 -4.90
N ALA A 174 13.06 8.72 -4.79
CA ALA A 174 12.13 7.74 -5.34
C ALA A 174 10.74 8.38 -5.55
N VAL A 175 9.90 7.73 -6.36
CA VAL A 175 8.50 8.11 -6.56
C VAL A 175 7.60 6.91 -6.25
N ASN A 176 6.67 7.11 -5.33
CA ASN A 176 5.61 6.18 -4.98
C ASN A 176 4.31 6.63 -5.66
N LEU A 177 3.91 5.95 -6.74
CA LEU A 177 2.63 6.17 -7.39
C LEU A 177 1.50 5.54 -6.57
N GLU A 178 0.40 6.26 -6.40
CA GLU A 178 -0.72 5.85 -5.54
C GLU A 178 -2.08 6.23 -6.13
N ASP A 179 -3.09 5.38 -5.93
CA ASP A 179 -4.50 5.66 -6.19
C ASP A 179 -4.79 6.19 -7.61
N ILE A 180 -4.11 5.62 -8.62
CA ILE A 180 -4.30 5.93 -10.04
C ILE A 180 -5.18 4.86 -10.68
N GLN A 181 -6.24 5.27 -11.39
CA GLN A 181 -7.17 4.35 -12.04
C GLN A 181 -6.49 3.46 -13.10
N GLN A 182 -7.02 2.26 -13.27
CA GLN A 182 -6.68 1.43 -14.43
C GLN A 182 -7.53 1.81 -15.66
N PRO A 183 -7.01 1.65 -16.89
CA PRO A 183 -5.69 1.10 -17.23
C PRO A 183 -4.54 2.13 -17.22
N ASP A 184 -4.81 3.39 -16.88
CA ASP A 184 -3.84 4.49 -16.96
C ASP A 184 -2.60 4.23 -16.09
N CYS A 185 -2.79 3.68 -14.88
CA CYS A 185 -1.72 3.33 -13.95
C CYS A 185 -0.66 2.39 -14.56
N PHE A 186 -1.02 1.48 -15.47
CA PHE A 186 -0.06 0.60 -16.13
C PHE A 186 0.88 1.41 -17.02
N LYS A 187 0.32 2.21 -17.94
CA LYS A 187 1.13 3.08 -18.83
C LYS A 187 2.03 4.00 -18.03
N VAL A 188 1.50 4.63 -16.98
CA VAL A 188 2.25 5.53 -16.10
C VAL A 188 3.44 4.79 -15.46
N LEU A 189 3.19 3.66 -14.82
CA LEU A 189 4.23 2.88 -14.14
C LEU A 189 5.30 2.36 -15.11
N ASP A 190 4.89 1.70 -16.20
CA ASP A 190 5.85 1.10 -17.13
C ASP A 190 6.71 2.16 -17.81
N THR A 191 6.09 3.28 -18.22
CA THR A 191 6.84 4.38 -18.86
C THR A 191 7.84 4.97 -17.87
N LEU A 192 7.39 5.32 -16.66
CA LEU A 192 8.25 5.96 -15.67
C LEU A 192 9.38 5.05 -15.17
N ARG A 193 9.14 3.74 -15.05
CA ARG A 193 10.18 2.77 -14.68
C ARG A 193 11.31 2.66 -15.69
N GLU A 194 11.04 2.93 -16.97
CA GLU A 194 12.03 2.85 -18.05
C GLU A 194 12.72 4.18 -18.31
N VAL A 195 12.03 5.32 -18.14
CA VAL A 195 12.56 6.64 -18.50
C VAL A 195 13.16 7.43 -17.34
N CYS A 196 12.86 7.08 -16.08
CA CYS A 196 13.43 7.74 -14.91
C CYS A 196 14.71 7.04 -14.43
N GLU A 197 15.63 7.83 -13.94
CA GLU A 197 16.86 7.45 -13.24
C GLU A 197 16.65 7.33 -11.72
N ILE A 198 15.42 7.31 -11.23
CA ILE A 198 15.11 7.01 -9.82
C ILE A 198 14.07 5.89 -9.79
N PRO A 199 13.99 5.11 -8.69
CA PRO A 199 12.98 4.07 -8.62
C PRO A 199 11.60 4.73 -8.57
N VAL A 200 10.82 4.44 -9.61
CA VAL A 200 9.38 4.69 -9.67
C VAL A 200 8.68 3.35 -9.51
N TRP A 201 7.73 3.29 -8.60
CA TRP A 201 6.93 2.09 -8.36
C TRP A 201 5.50 2.49 -8.01
N HIS A 202 4.59 1.51 -7.97
CA HIS A 202 3.19 1.75 -7.64
C HIS A 202 2.77 0.84 -6.49
N ASP A 203 2.39 1.44 -5.36
CA ASP A 203 2.11 0.70 -4.12
C ASP A 203 0.85 -0.17 -4.26
N ASP A 204 -0.21 0.34 -4.91
CA ASP A 204 -1.44 -0.44 -5.14
C ASP A 204 -1.19 -1.69 -6.01
N ALA A 205 -0.17 -1.67 -6.85
CA ALA A 205 0.25 -2.80 -7.66
C ALA A 205 1.29 -3.66 -6.92
N GLN A 206 2.52 -3.18 -6.83
CA GLN A 206 3.66 -3.96 -6.33
C GLN A 206 3.65 -4.10 -4.81
N GLY A 207 3.27 -3.07 -4.07
CA GLY A 207 3.19 -3.14 -2.60
C GLY A 207 2.06 -4.05 -2.11
N THR A 208 0.88 -3.95 -2.74
CA THR A 208 -0.23 -4.88 -2.47
C THR A 208 0.15 -6.31 -2.84
N ALA A 209 0.84 -6.53 -3.96
CA ALA A 209 1.33 -7.85 -4.33
C ALA A 209 2.38 -8.40 -3.35
N CYS A 210 3.30 -7.54 -2.90
CA CYS A 210 4.32 -7.86 -1.90
C CYS A 210 3.70 -8.41 -0.61
N ILE A 211 2.78 -7.67 0.01
CA ILE A 211 2.16 -8.09 1.26
C ILE A 211 1.24 -9.30 1.08
N THR A 212 0.53 -9.37 -0.05
CA THR A 212 -0.36 -10.50 -0.35
C THR A 212 0.43 -11.80 -0.45
N LEU A 213 1.58 -11.78 -1.16
CA LEU A 213 2.46 -12.93 -1.27
C LEU A 213 3.05 -13.32 0.10
N ALA A 214 3.49 -12.34 0.91
CA ALA A 214 4.01 -12.61 2.25
C ALA A 214 2.99 -13.35 3.14
N GLY A 215 1.75 -12.84 3.19
CA GLY A 215 0.67 -13.49 3.92
C GLY A 215 0.34 -14.87 3.36
N LEU A 216 0.35 -15.02 2.03
CA LEU A 216 0.06 -16.29 1.36
C LEU A 216 1.10 -17.37 1.67
N LEU A 217 2.39 -17.03 1.69
CA LEU A 217 3.48 -17.96 2.02
C LEU A 217 3.27 -18.60 3.40
N ASN A 218 3.00 -17.77 4.41
CA ASN A 218 2.75 -18.25 5.78
C ASN A 218 1.41 -18.99 5.89
N ALA A 219 0.37 -18.53 5.20
CA ALA A 219 -0.93 -19.20 5.21
C ALA A 219 -0.88 -20.60 4.59
N ILE A 220 -0.21 -20.76 3.45
CA ILE A 220 0.00 -22.05 2.78
C ILE A 220 0.78 -23.00 3.69
N LYS A 221 1.83 -22.50 4.34
CA LYS A 221 2.63 -23.26 5.31
C LYS A 221 1.77 -23.78 6.47
N LEU A 222 0.97 -22.91 7.10
CA LEU A 222 0.05 -23.30 8.18
C LEU A 222 -1.04 -24.26 7.73
N ALA A 223 -1.51 -24.12 6.49
CA ALA A 223 -2.47 -25.05 5.89
C ALA A 223 -1.86 -26.43 5.58
N GLY A 224 -0.52 -26.56 5.59
CA GLY A 224 0.19 -27.78 5.19
C GLY A 224 0.12 -28.04 3.69
N LYS A 225 -0.01 -26.99 2.88
CA LYS A 225 -0.13 -27.06 1.42
C LYS A 225 1.19 -26.64 0.74
N LYS A 226 1.29 -26.84 -0.57
CA LYS A 226 2.37 -26.31 -1.42
C LYS A 226 1.78 -25.36 -2.45
N MET A 227 2.43 -24.21 -2.68
CA MET A 227 1.97 -23.18 -3.63
C MET A 227 1.68 -23.76 -5.02
N GLU A 228 2.54 -24.65 -5.49
CA GLU A 228 2.45 -25.28 -6.81
C GLU A 228 1.27 -26.25 -6.97
N ASP A 229 0.63 -26.68 -5.87
CA ASP A 229 -0.49 -27.61 -5.87
C ASP A 229 -1.83 -26.92 -5.55
N CYS A 230 -1.79 -25.68 -5.05
CA CYS A 230 -2.98 -24.91 -4.70
C CYS A 230 -3.74 -24.43 -5.94
N LYS A 231 -5.07 -24.63 -5.94
CA LYS A 231 -5.97 -23.88 -6.83
C LYS A 231 -6.20 -22.47 -6.26
N ILE A 232 -5.72 -21.45 -6.98
CA ILE A 232 -5.75 -20.04 -6.54
C ILE A 232 -6.76 -19.26 -7.38
N VAL A 233 -7.75 -18.68 -6.72
CA VAL A 233 -8.78 -17.86 -7.35
C VAL A 233 -8.59 -16.41 -6.95
N LEU A 234 -8.56 -15.51 -7.93
CA LEU A 234 -8.50 -14.07 -7.73
C LEU A 234 -9.82 -13.41 -8.19
N LEU A 235 -10.50 -12.70 -7.29
CA LEU A 235 -11.69 -11.92 -7.62
C LEU A 235 -11.34 -10.45 -7.80
N GLY A 236 -11.55 -9.95 -9.02
CA GLY A 236 -11.09 -8.65 -9.49
C GLY A 236 -9.84 -8.80 -10.36
N ALA A 237 -9.79 -8.05 -11.47
CA ALA A 237 -8.63 -7.99 -12.38
C ALA A 237 -8.06 -6.56 -12.46
N GLY A 238 -7.97 -5.94 -11.28
CA GLY A 238 -7.36 -4.62 -11.05
C GLY A 238 -5.84 -4.60 -11.20
N ALA A 239 -5.21 -3.43 -11.09
CA ALA A 239 -3.75 -3.30 -10.98
C ALA A 239 -3.15 -4.16 -9.86
N SER A 240 -3.81 -4.21 -8.69
CA SER A 240 -3.40 -5.04 -7.55
C SER A 240 -3.43 -6.53 -7.89
N ASN A 241 -4.61 -7.09 -8.25
CA ASN A 241 -4.75 -8.53 -8.49
C ASN A 241 -3.96 -9.03 -9.70
N THR A 242 -3.82 -8.23 -10.76
CA THR A 242 -2.97 -8.61 -11.90
C THR A 242 -1.50 -8.67 -11.48
N THR A 243 -1.04 -7.79 -10.58
CA THR A 243 0.33 -7.82 -10.05
C THR A 243 0.53 -8.93 -9.03
N ILE A 244 -0.45 -9.19 -8.15
CA ILE A 244 -0.46 -10.35 -7.23
C ILE A 244 -0.30 -11.64 -8.02
N ALA A 245 -1.12 -11.85 -9.06
CA ALA A 245 -1.02 -13.03 -9.92
C ALA A 245 0.39 -13.17 -10.49
N ARG A 246 0.97 -12.10 -11.06
CA ARG A 246 2.33 -12.11 -11.61
C ARG A 246 3.39 -12.48 -10.57
N LEU A 247 3.34 -11.91 -9.35
CA LEU A 247 4.32 -12.24 -8.32
C LEU A 247 4.16 -13.68 -7.80
N ILE A 248 2.93 -14.17 -7.62
CA ILE A 248 2.68 -15.56 -7.25
C ILE A 248 3.23 -16.52 -8.31
N LEU A 249 2.99 -16.24 -9.60
CA LEU A 249 3.51 -17.07 -10.69
C LEU A 249 5.05 -17.03 -10.75
N ALA A 250 5.65 -15.86 -10.54
CA ALA A 250 7.11 -15.71 -10.49
C ALA A 250 7.75 -16.41 -9.27
N ASP A 251 7.01 -16.56 -8.17
CA ASP A 251 7.45 -17.21 -6.94
C ASP A 251 7.14 -18.73 -6.90
N GLY A 252 6.57 -19.29 -7.97
CA GLY A 252 6.38 -20.74 -8.14
C GLY A 252 4.94 -21.24 -8.14
N GLY A 253 3.95 -20.34 -8.13
CA GLY A 253 2.56 -20.72 -8.40
C GLY A 253 2.37 -21.24 -9.82
N LYS A 254 1.56 -22.29 -10.00
CA LYS A 254 1.31 -22.89 -11.32
C LYS A 254 0.23 -22.13 -12.10
N PRO A 255 0.51 -21.62 -13.32
CA PRO A 255 -0.46 -20.88 -14.13
C PRO A 255 -1.77 -21.64 -14.37
N GLU A 256 -1.70 -22.96 -14.59
CA GLU A 256 -2.87 -23.81 -14.86
C GLU A 256 -3.82 -23.95 -13.68
N ASN A 257 -3.35 -23.69 -12.46
CA ASN A 257 -4.11 -23.75 -11.23
C ASN A 257 -4.67 -22.38 -10.81
N MET A 258 -4.38 -21.33 -11.58
CA MET A 258 -4.82 -19.97 -11.29
C MET A 258 -6.03 -19.57 -12.15
N ILE A 259 -7.00 -18.93 -11.51
CA ILE A 259 -8.17 -18.36 -12.20
C ILE A 259 -8.37 -16.94 -11.69
N ILE A 260 -8.35 -15.97 -12.60
CA ILE A 260 -8.64 -14.56 -12.29
C ILE A 260 -10.00 -14.22 -12.90
N CYS A 261 -10.91 -13.64 -12.12
CA CYS A 261 -12.23 -13.21 -12.59
C CYS A 261 -12.33 -11.69 -12.58
N ASP A 262 -12.80 -11.11 -13.70
CA ASP A 262 -13.23 -9.71 -13.75
C ASP A 262 -14.76 -9.61 -13.78
N SER A 263 -15.31 -8.41 -13.98
CA SER A 263 -16.76 -8.18 -14.02
C SER A 263 -17.49 -8.87 -15.17
N ARG A 264 -16.78 -9.47 -16.13
CA ARG A 264 -17.33 -10.18 -17.29
C ARG A 264 -17.04 -11.68 -17.27
N GLY A 265 -16.45 -12.20 -16.19
CA GLY A 265 -16.15 -13.62 -16.02
C GLY A 265 -14.66 -13.91 -15.90
N GLY A 266 -14.29 -15.17 -16.14
CA GLY A 266 -12.92 -15.64 -16.07
C GLY A 266 -12.03 -15.01 -17.13
N LEU A 267 -10.80 -14.66 -16.77
CA LEU A 267 -9.77 -14.36 -17.75
C LEU A 267 -9.33 -15.68 -18.40
N HIS A 268 -9.35 -15.71 -19.73
CA HIS A 268 -8.91 -16.84 -20.54
C HIS A 268 -8.66 -16.40 -21.99
N SER A 269 -8.05 -17.26 -22.80
CA SER A 269 -7.64 -16.98 -24.19
C SER A 269 -8.78 -16.65 -25.18
N GLY A 270 -10.04 -16.69 -24.72
CA GLY A 270 -11.23 -16.37 -25.51
C GLY A 270 -11.75 -14.94 -25.30
N ARG A 271 -11.16 -14.16 -24.38
CA ARG A 271 -11.60 -12.80 -24.02
C ARG A 271 -11.18 -11.76 -25.06
N LYS A 272 -11.88 -11.72 -26.20
CA LYS A 272 -11.65 -10.78 -27.31
C LYS A 272 -11.76 -9.32 -26.89
N ASP A 273 -12.64 -9.02 -25.94
CA ASP A 273 -12.79 -7.68 -25.38
C ASP A 273 -11.52 -7.17 -24.67
N ILE A 274 -10.68 -8.07 -24.15
CA ILE A 274 -9.38 -7.74 -23.55
C ILE A 274 -8.29 -7.71 -24.64
N GLU A 275 -8.31 -8.64 -25.60
CA GLU A 275 -7.32 -8.74 -26.68
C GLU A 275 -7.30 -7.49 -27.58
N GLU A 276 -8.48 -6.94 -27.87
CA GLU A 276 -8.68 -5.81 -28.77
C GLU A 276 -8.23 -4.48 -28.16
N ASP A 277 -8.36 -4.31 -26.84
CA ASP A 277 -7.92 -3.10 -26.14
C ASP A 277 -6.51 -3.28 -25.55
N LYS A 278 -5.51 -2.78 -26.29
CA LYS A 278 -4.08 -2.91 -25.95
C LYS A 278 -3.69 -2.28 -24.61
N ARG A 279 -4.53 -1.43 -24.01
CA ARG A 279 -4.27 -0.86 -22.68
C ARG A 279 -4.37 -1.91 -21.57
N TYR A 280 -5.11 -3.00 -21.80
CA TYR A 280 -5.26 -4.11 -20.84
C TYR A 280 -4.24 -5.24 -21.07
N TYR A 281 -3.05 -4.92 -21.60
CA TYR A 281 -2.05 -5.94 -21.92
C TYR A 281 -1.68 -6.83 -20.71
N ARG A 282 -1.63 -6.29 -19.47
CA ARG A 282 -1.43 -7.08 -18.24
C ARG A 282 -2.50 -8.13 -18.02
N LYS A 283 -3.77 -7.81 -18.29
CA LYS A 283 -4.86 -8.78 -18.22
C LYS A 283 -4.75 -9.79 -19.36
N TRP A 284 -4.37 -9.34 -20.56
CA TRP A 284 -4.22 -10.21 -21.72
C TRP A 284 -3.10 -11.24 -21.53
N GLU A 285 -1.95 -10.85 -20.97
CA GLU A 285 -0.88 -11.76 -20.57
C GLU A 285 -1.43 -12.90 -19.69
N LEU A 286 -2.24 -12.56 -18.68
CA LEU A 286 -2.86 -13.53 -17.78
C LEU A 286 -3.95 -14.38 -18.46
N CYS A 287 -4.72 -13.83 -19.41
CA CYS A 287 -5.68 -14.58 -20.22
C CYS A 287 -4.99 -15.70 -21.03
N LEU A 288 -3.76 -15.46 -21.50
CA LEU A 288 -3.02 -16.42 -22.30
C LEU A 288 -2.31 -17.48 -21.46
N GLN A 289 -1.98 -17.18 -20.20
CA GLN A 289 -1.16 -18.03 -19.34
C GLN A 289 -1.97 -18.87 -18.34
N THR A 290 -3.11 -18.35 -17.85
CA THR A 290 -3.87 -18.97 -16.76
C THR A 290 -5.21 -19.53 -17.25
N ASN A 291 -5.94 -20.25 -16.38
CA ASN A 291 -7.28 -20.77 -16.65
C ASN A 291 -7.43 -21.52 -18.01
N PRO A 292 -6.63 -22.57 -18.28
CA PRO A 292 -6.66 -23.29 -19.55
C PRO A 292 -8.02 -23.97 -19.83
N LYS A 293 -8.80 -24.24 -18.77
CA LYS A 293 -10.15 -24.81 -18.84
C LYS A 293 -11.23 -23.79 -19.22
N LYS A 294 -10.88 -22.49 -19.31
CA LYS A 294 -11.81 -21.39 -19.63
C LYS A 294 -13.02 -21.36 -18.70
N ILE A 295 -12.79 -21.60 -17.41
CA ILE A 295 -13.83 -21.46 -16.40
C ILE A 295 -14.23 -19.98 -16.36
N ASP A 296 -15.50 -19.71 -16.62
CA ASP A 296 -15.99 -18.35 -16.82
C ASP A 296 -16.75 -17.81 -15.59
N SER A 297 -17.44 -18.68 -14.85
CA SER A 297 -18.18 -18.30 -13.65
C SER A 297 -17.27 -18.26 -12.41
N PHE A 298 -17.38 -17.18 -11.62
CA PHE A 298 -16.71 -17.09 -10.33
C PHE A 298 -17.15 -18.21 -9.37
N ASP A 299 -18.44 -18.57 -9.37
CA ASP A 299 -18.96 -19.66 -8.53
C ASP A 299 -18.34 -21.02 -8.91
N GLU A 300 -18.06 -21.24 -10.20
CA GLU A 300 -17.37 -22.44 -10.65
C GLU A 300 -15.87 -22.40 -10.30
N ALA A 301 -15.25 -21.22 -10.40
CA ALA A 301 -13.87 -21.02 -10.00
C ALA A 301 -13.67 -21.34 -8.51
N MET A 302 -14.59 -20.94 -7.64
CA MET A 302 -14.52 -21.13 -6.18
C MET A 302 -14.59 -22.61 -5.73
N LYS A 303 -15.30 -23.46 -6.47
CA LYS A 303 -15.45 -24.88 -6.11
C LYS A 303 -14.10 -25.58 -6.02
N GLY A 304 -13.79 -26.11 -4.84
CA GLY A 304 -12.53 -26.78 -4.55
C GLY A 304 -11.30 -25.89 -4.70
N ALA A 305 -11.44 -24.56 -4.55
CA ALA A 305 -10.30 -23.66 -4.45
C ALA A 305 -9.60 -23.82 -3.09
N ASP A 306 -8.28 -23.66 -3.07
CA ASP A 306 -7.49 -23.65 -1.84
C ASP A 306 -7.30 -22.24 -1.29
N VAL A 307 -7.25 -21.27 -2.21
CA VAL A 307 -6.96 -19.88 -1.93
C VAL A 307 -7.94 -18.99 -2.70
N LEU A 308 -8.57 -18.05 -1.99
CA LEU A 308 -9.27 -16.91 -2.56
C LEU A 308 -8.50 -15.64 -2.21
N ILE A 309 -8.19 -14.81 -3.21
CA ILE A 309 -7.67 -13.45 -3.04
C ILE A 309 -8.64 -12.49 -3.72
N ALA A 310 -9.38 -11.71 -2.96
CA ALA A 310 -10.33 -10.73 -3.44
C ALA A 310 -9.82 -9.31 -3.18
N LEU A 311 -9.72 -8.54 -4.27
CA LEU A 311 -9.55 -7.09 -4.29
C LEU A 311 -10.49 -6.53 -5.35
N SER A 312 -11.77 -6.49 -4.98
CA SER A 312 -12.90 -6.24 -5.86
C SER A 312 -13.76 -5.08 -5.34
N THR A 313 -15.00 -5.01 -5.79
CA THR A 313 -16.01 -4.09 -5.26
C THR A 313 -16.12 -4.24 -3.73
N PRO A 314 -16.10 -3.15 -2.96
CA PRO A 314 -16.32 -3.19 -1.52
C PRO A 314 -17.65 -3.86 -1.15
N GLY A 315 -17.67 -4.60 -0.04
CA GLY A 315 -18.82 -5.38 0.40
C GLY A 315 -19.79 -4.65 1.35
N PRO A 316 -20.53 -5.39 2.21
CA PRO A 316 -20.48 -6.86 2.34
C PRO A 316 -21.24 -7.59 1.21
N ASN A 317 -20.98 -8.89 1.05
CA ASN A 317 -21.64 -9.82 0.12
C ASN A 317 -21.18 -9.78 -1.35
N THR A 318 -20.01 -9.22 -1.64
CA THR A 318 -19.36 -9.41 -2.96
C THR A 318 -18.77 -10.84 -3.06
N VAL A 319 -18.42 -11.43 -1.93
CA VAL A 319 -18.17 -12.87 -1.75
C VAL A 319 -19.19 -13.41 -0.76
N THR A 320 -19.78 -14.57 -1.04
CA THR A 320 -20.83 -15.18 -0.19
C THR A 320 -20.31 -16.33 0.68
N LYS A 321 -21.06 -16.68 1.72
CA LYS A 321 -20.75 -17.84 2.58
C LYS A 321 -20.77 -19.14 1.80
N GLU A 322 -21.68 -19.29 0.86
CA GLU A 322 -21.82 -20.50 0.02
C GLU A 322 -20.60 -20.68 -0.88
N GLN A 323 -20.06 -19.59 -1.43
CA GLN A 323 -18.83 -19.63 -2.22
C GLN A 323 -17.64 -20.07 -1.36
N VAL A 324 -17.48 -19.51 -0.16
CA VAL A 324 -16.43 -19.91 0.79
C VAL A 324 -16.61 -21.38 1.22
N ALA A 325 -17.83 -21.82 1.53
CA ALA A 325 -18.13 -23.19 1.92
C ALA A 325 -17.87 -24.22 0.81
N SER A 326 -17.80 -23.78 -0.46
CA SER A 326 -17.48 -24.64 -1.60
C SER A 326 -15.98 -24.89 -1.81
N MET A 327 -15.12 -24.21 -1.04
CA MET A 327 -13.66 -24.34 -1.10
C MET A 327 -13.18 -25.64 -0.43
N ASN A 328 -11.91 -25.99 -0.66
CA ASN A 328 -11.28 -27.16 -0.02
C ASN A 328 -11.10 -26.98 1.49
N GLU A 329 -10.83 -28.08 2.20
CA GLU A 329 -10.42 -28.02 3.61
C GLU A 329 -9.18 -27.13 3.78
N LYS A 330 -9.14 -26.43 4.91
CA LYS A 330 -8.13 -25.42 5.23
C LYS A 330 -8.02 -24.32 4.15
N ALA A 331 -9.17 -23.81 3.71
CA ALA A 331 -9.25 -22.70 2.77
C ALA A 331 -8.59 -21.43 3.34
N ILE A 332 -7.87 -20.72 2.49
CA ILE A 332 -7.25 -19.42 2.78
C ILE A 332 -8.06 -18.35 2.04
N VAL A 333 -8.56 -17.37 2.77
CA VAL A 333 -9.44 -16.33 2.22
C VAL A 333 -8.89 -14.94 2.55
N PHE A 334 -8.38 -14.24 1.54
CA PHE A 334 -7.99 -12.83 1.67
C PHE A 334 -9.03 -11.94 1.00
N THR A 335 -9.66 -11.05 1.76
CA THR A 335 -10.72 -10.13 1.31
C THR A 335 -10.33 -8.70 1.66
N CYS A 336 -9.65 -8.05 0.72
CA CYS A 336 -8.88 -6.83 0.98
C CYS A 336 -9.49 -5.57 0.38
N ALA A 337 -10.74 -5.61 -0.10
CA ALA A 337 -11.44 -4.38 -0.48
C ALA A 337 -11.59 -3.42 0.72
N ASN A 338 -11.40 -2.13 0.47
CA ASN A 338 -11.58 -1.05 1.44
C ASN A 338 -12.74 -0.14 1.02
N PRO A 339 -13.50 0.45 1.96
CA PRO A 339 -13.36 0.35 3.42
C PRO A 339 -14.09 -0.86 4.05
N ILE A 340 -14.87 -1.61 3.25
CA ILE A 340 -15.62 -2.80 3.70
C ILE A 340 -15.14 -3.99 2.85
N PRO A 341 -14.65 -5.08 3.47
CA PRO A 341 -14.17 -6.26 2.74
C PRO A 341 -15.32 -6.95 2.00
N GLU A 342 -14.99 -7.79 1.01
CA GLU A 342 -15.96 -8.48 0.18
C GLU A 342 -16.89 -9.42 0.98
N ILE A 343 -16.37 -10.00 2.07
CA ILE A 343 -17.08 -10.75 3.11
C ILE A 343 -16.40 -10.45 4.46
N TRP A 344 -17.17 -10.40 5.54
CA TRP A 344 -16.61 -10.18 6.87
C TRP A 344 -15.79 -11.38 7.36
N PRO A 345 -14.73 -11.16 8.16
CA PRO A 345 -13.89 -12.27 8.63
C PRO A 345 -14.63 -13.34 9.43
N HIS A 346 -15.55 -12.93 10.31
CA HIS A 346 -16.32 -13.85 11.12
C HIS A 346 -17.30 -14.69 10.28
N GLU A 347 -17.84 -14.12 9.20
CA GLU A 347 -18.70 -14.82 8.24
C GLU A 347 -17.92 -15.83 7.40
N ALA A 348 -16.73 -15.46 6.92
CA ALA A 348 -15.85 -16.35 6.19
C ALA A 348 -15.37 -17.53 7.06
N LYS A 349 -15.00 -17.27 8.33
CA LYS A 349 -14.66 -18.32 9.30
C LYS A 349 -15.86 -19.24 9.57
N ALA A 350 -17.05 -18.69 9.76
CA ALA A 350 -18.28 -19.47 9.95
C ALA A 350 -18.63 -20.34 8.73
N ALA A 351 -18.25 -19.91 7.52
CA ALA A 351 -18.40 -20.67 6.29
C ALA A 351 -17.31 -21.75 6.06
N GLY A 352 -16.33 -21.87 6.97
CA GLY A 352 -15.30 -22.91 6.91
C GLY A 352 -13.91 -22.44 6.48
N ALA A 353 -13.68 -21.14 6.30
CA ALA A 353 -12.33 -20.62 6.06
C ALA A 353 -11.42 -20.91 7.28
N TYR A 354 -10.20 -21.39 7.02
CA TYR A 354 -9.22 -21.67 8.07
C TYR A 354 -8.42 -20.43 8.44
N ILE A 355 -7.95 -19.71 7.42
CA ILE A 355 -7.24 -18.43 7.56
C ILE A 355 -8.03 -17.37 6.82
N VAL A 356 -8.24 -16.23 7.47
CA VAL A 356 -8.87 -15.06 6.85
C VAL A 356 -7.99 -13.84 7.08
N GLY A 357 -7.76 -13.06 6.03
CA GLY A 357 -7.03 -11.79 6.10
C GLY A 357 -7.78 -10.68 5.36
N THR A 358 -7.62 -9.45 5.82
CA THR A 358 -8.27 -8.27 5.21
C THR A 358 -7.30 -7.11 5.06
N GLY A 359 -7.67 -6.07 4.33
CA GLY A 359 -6.87 -4.85 4.22
C GLY A 359 -6.86 -3.96 5.48
N ARG A 360 -7.67 -4.30 6.50
CA ARG A 360 -7.92 -3.44 7.66
C ARG A 360 -7.18 -3.92 8.91
N GLY A 361 -6.62 -2.97 9.66
CA GLY A 361 -5.86 -3.25 10.89
C GLY A 361 -6.71 -3.53 12.12
N ASP A 362 -8.04 -3.47 12.00
CA ASP A 362 -8.95 -3.74 13.10
C ASP A 362 -9.49 -5.17 13.14
N PHE A 363 -9.00 -6.04 12.24
CA PHE A 363 -9.19 -7.49 12.21
C PHE A 363 -7.83 -8.21 12.24
N PRO A 364 -7.80 -9.50 12.63
CA PRO A 364 -6.60 -10.34 12.47
C PRO A 364 -6.09 -10.37 11.02
N ASN A 365 -4.79 -10.63 10.84
CA ASN A 365 -4.12 -10.77 9.54
C ASN A 365 -4.37 -9.57 8.60
N GLN A 366 -3.84 -8.40 8.95
CA GLN A 366 -3.91 -7.22 8.09
C GLN A 366 -2.98 -7.38 6.87
N ILE A 367 -3.54 -7.70 5.71
CA ILE A 367 -2.85 -7.74 4.42
C ILE A 367 -2.87 -6.32 3.82
N ASN A 368 -1.99 -5.46 4.31
CA ASN A 368 -1.90 -4.07 3.87
C ASN A 368 -0.46 -3.68 3.53
N ASN A 369 -0.28 -2.97 2.42
CA ASN A 369 1.04 -2.54 1.95
C ASN A 369 1.77 -1.60 2.92
N SER A 370 1.10 -1.10 3.97
CA SER A 370 1.68 -0.35 5.10
C SER A 370 2.84 -1.04 5.81
N VAL A 371 2.93 -2.38 5.73
CA VAL A 371 4.06 -3.13 6.28
C VAL A 371 5.08 -3.55 5.21
N CYS A 372 4.97 -3.09 3.96
CA CYS A 372 5.93 -3.38 2.88
C CYS A 372 6.58 -2.10 2.32
N PHE A 373 5.79 -1.05 2.02
CA PHE A 373 6.36 0.15 1.41
C PHE A 373 7.46 0.84 2.24
N PRO A 374 7.42 0.87 3.59
CA PRO A 374 8.48 1.55 4.35
C PRO A 374 9.84 0.87 4.17
N GLY A 375 9.90 -0.46 4.28
CA GLY A 375 11.13 -1.23 4.14
C GLY A 375 11.65 -1.28 2.71
N ILE A 376 10.79 -1.56 1.72
CA ILE A 376 11.20 -1.65 0.31
C ILE A 376 11.74 -0.32 -0.22
N LEU A 377 11.10 0.81 0.11
CA LEU A 377 11.56 2.13 -0.28
C LEU A 377 12.85 2.48 0.45
N LYS A 378 12.96 2.15 1.75
CA LYS A 378 14.19 2.39 2.52
C LYS A 378 15.37 1.62 1.91
N GLY A 379 15.19 0.34 1.62
CA GLY A 379 16.20 -0.50 0.98
C GLY A 379 16.64 0.05 -0.38
N ALA A 380 15.67 0.42 -1.23
CA ALA A 380 15.95 1.02 -2.54
C ALA A 380 16.73 2.34 -2.43
N LEU A 381 16.37 3.21 -1.48
CA LEU A 381 17.04 4.50 -1.25
C LEU A 381 18.48 4.33 -0.75
N LEU A 382 18.70 3.40 0.20
CA LEU A 382 20.02 3.17 0.79
C LEU A 382 21.09 2.86 -0.26
N VAL A 383 20.76 2.00 -1.23
CA VAL A 383 21.66 1.58 -2.32
C VAL A 383 21.48 2.39 -3.61
N ARG A 384 20.63 3.43 -3.57
CA ARG A 384 20.25 4.27 -4.72
C ARG A 384 19.84 3.41 -5.93
N ALA A 385 18.97 2.43 -5.70
CA ALA A 385 18.49 1.53 -6.74
C ALA A 385 17.86 2.30 -7.89
N LYS A 386 18.15 1.90 -9.14
CA LYS A 386 17.58 2.54 -10.33
C LYS A 386 16.08 2.27 -10.50
N LYS A 387 15.60 1.13 -10.00
CA LYS A 387 14.21 0.68 -10.10
C LYS A 387 13.87 -0.28 -8.97
N ILE A 388 12.58 -0.44 -8.67
CA ILE A 388 12.07 -1.54 -7.83
C ILE A 388 11.60 -2.66 -8.76
N SER A 389 12.37 -3.75 -8.81
CA SER A 389 12.06 -4.92 -9.63
C SER A 389 11.03 -5.84 -8.96
N ASP A 390 10.49 -6.78 -9.75
CA ASP A 390 9.64 -7.84 -9.20
C ASP A 390 10.43 -8.75 -8.26
N GLY A 391 11.73 -8.98 -8.52
CA GLY A 391 12.60 -9.74 -7.63
C GLY A 391 12.84 -9.06 -6.28
N MET A 392 12.98 -7.72 -6.25
CA MET A 392 13.00 -6.94 -5.02
C MET A 392 11.67 -7.03 -4.25
N ALA A 393 10.54 -6.95 -4.94
CA ALA A 393 9.22 -7.10 -4.31
C ALA A 393 9.01 -8.50 -3.73
N ILE A 394 9.39 -9.55 -4.46
CA ILE A 394 9.36 -10.94 -3.98
C ILE A 394 10.29 -11.12 -2.78
N ARG A 395 11.53 -10.60 -2.82
CA ARG A 395 12.43 -10.67 -1.66
C ARG A 395 11.84 -9.97 -0.45
N CYS A 396 11.17 -8.83 -0.63
CA CYS A 396 10.45 -8.15 0.45
C CYS A 396 9.34 -9.05 1.03
N SER A 397 8.57 -9.74 0.18
CA SER A 397 7.56 -10.71 0.63
C SER A 397 8.15 -11.83 1.48
N HIS A 398 9.27 -12.42 1.05
CA HIS A 398 9.98 -13.46 1.80
C HIS A 398 10.54 -12.91 3.12
N SER A 399 11.12 -11.71 3.12
CA SER A 399 11.60 -11.05 4.35
C SER A 399 10.50 -10.91 5.41
N ILE A 400 9.32 -10.43 5.01
CA ILE A 400 8.16 -10.28 5.88
C ILE A 400 7.67 -11.65 6.38
N ALA A 401 7.57 -12.63 5.49
CA ALA A 401 7.11 -13.97 5.81
C ALA A 401 8.07 -14.66 6.81
N ASP A 402 9.38 -14.62 6.53
CA ASP A 402 10.46 -15.16 7.37
C ASP A 402 10.47 -14.52 8.76
N TYR A 403 10.32 -13.19 8.84
CA TYR A 403 10.27 -12.49 10.12
C TYR A 403 9.03 -12.89 10.93
N SER A 404 7.86 -12.92 10.29
CA SER A 404 6.62 -13.34 10.93
C SER A 404 6.74 -14.77 11.47
N GLU A 405 7.30 -15.69 10.67
CA GLU A 405 7.52 -17.08 11.09
C GLU A 405 8.43 -17.17 12.32
N LYS A 406 9.55 -16.46 12.32
CA LYS A 406 10.49 -16.43 13.45
C LYS A 406 9.83 -15.92 14.74
N LYS A 407 8.92 -14.95 14.64
CA LYS A 407 8.14 -14.43 15.78
C LYS A 407 7.07 -15.42 16.26
N GLY A 408 6.63 -16.32 15.39
CA GLY A 408 5.59 -17.31 15.65
C GLY A 408 4.29 -16.94 14.95
N ILE A 409 3.94 -17.74 13.93
CA ILE A 409 2.70 -17.60 13.16
C ILE A 409 1.62 -18.56 13.64
N ASN A 410 0.36 -18.14 13.52
CA ASN A 410 -0.83 -18.95 13.73
C ASN A 410 -1.95 -18.48 12.80
N PRO A 411 -3.11 -19.18 12.72
CA PRO A 411 -4.16 -18.84 11.76
C PRO A 411 -4.73 -17.41 11.85
N ASP A 412 -4.56 -16.73 12.98
CA ASP A 412 -5.00 -15.35 13.22
C ASP A 412 -3.81 -14.37 13.34
N ASN A 413 -2.59 -14.82 13.07
CA ASN A 413 -1.37 -14.00 12.99
C ASN A 413 -0.37 -14.61 11.99
N ILE A 414 -0.58 -14.36 10.70
CA ILE A 414 0.26 -14.89 9.60
C ILE A 414 1.28 -13.88 9.08
N VAL A 415 1.15 -12.61 9.47
CA VAL A 415 1.94 -11.50 8.95
C VAL A 415 2.21 -10.50 10.08
N VAL A 416 3.38 -9.86 10.03
CA VAL A 416 3.71 -8.76 10.93
C VAL A 416 2.69 -7.63 10.89
N THR A 417 2.73 -6.81 11.93
CA THR A 417 1.91 -5.61 12.08
C THR A 417 2.79 -4.35 11.99
N MET A 418 2.19 -3.17 11.87
CA MET A 418 2.92 -1.90 11.95
C MET A 418 3.60 -1.66 13.31
N GLN A 419 3.33 -2.49 14.33
CA GLN A 419 3.99 -2.44 15.63
C GLN A 419 5.32 -3.20 15.66
N ASP A 420 5.62 -4.02 14.64
CA ASP A 420 6.84 -4.81 14.54
C ASP A 420 8.01 -3.97 14.01
N GLU A 421 8.53 -3.06 14.85
CA GLU A 421 9.47 -2.01 14.42
C GLU A 421 10.72 -2.52 13.69
N ASP A 422 11.31 -3.63 14.14
CA ASP A 422 12.55 -4.17 13.55
C ASP A 422 12.34 -4.74 12.13
N VAL A 423 11.10 -5.08 11.73
CA VAL A 423 10.84 -5.73 10.43
C VAL A 423 11.24 -4.83 9.27
N PHE A 424 11.01 -3.52 9.38
CA PHE A 424 11.30 -2.55 8.34
C PHE A 424 12.79 -2.40 8.06
N ALA A 425 13.64 -2.56 9.08
CA ALA A 425 15.09 -2.56 8.92
C ALA A 425 15.57 -3.86 8.26
N VAL A 426 14.98 -5.01 8.61
CA VAL A 426 15.26 -6.30 7.97
C VAL A 426 14.85 -6.29 6.50
N GLU A 427 13.64 -5.81 6.19
CA GLU A 427 13.15 -5.62 4.83
C GLU A 427 14.07 -4.73 4.01
N ALA A 428 14.46 -3.58 4.56
CA ALA A 428 15.34 -2.64 3.87
C ALA A 428 16.68 -3.28 3.51
N ALA A 429 17.28 -4.04 4.43
CA ALA A 429 18.54 -4.74 4.19
C ALA A 429 18.39 -5.85 3.15
N ASP A 430 17.35 -6.66 3.22
CA ASP A 430 17.06 -7.73 2.25
C ASP A 430 16.82 -7.18 0.84
N VAL A 431 16.03 -6.11 0.73
CA VAL A 431 15.73 -5.43 -0.53
C VAL A 431 16.99 -4.78 -1.11
N ALA A 432 17.81 -4.14 -0.27
CA ALA A 432 19.09 -3.58 -0.67
C ALA A 432 20.01 -4.67 -1.27
N MET A 433 20.10 -5.83 -0.61
CA MET A 433 20.92 -6.94 -1.10
C MET A 433 20.40 -7.49 -2.43
N GLN A 434 19.07 -7.60 -2.59
CA GLN A 434 18.47 -8.04 -3.85
C GLN A 434 18.73 -7.04 -4.99
N ALA A 435 18.64 -5.73 -4.72
CA ALA A 435 18.97 -4.69 -5.69
C ALA A 435 20.45 -4.74 -6.12
N ILE A 436 21.37 -5.01 -5.19
CA ILE A 436 22.80 -5.22 -5.49
C ILE A 436 22.98 -6.47 -6.35
N LYS A 437 22.36 -7.59 -5.96
CA LYS A 437 22.42 -8.87 -6.68
C LYS A 437 21.93 -8.75 -8.12
N GLU A 438 20.90 -7.94 -8.36
CA GLU A 438 20.34 -7.69 -9.70
C GLU A 438 21.09 -6.62 -10.50
N GLY A 439 22.13 -5.98 -9.92
CA GLY A 439 22.88 -4.91 -10.57
C GLY A 439 22.08 -3.60 -10.73
N LEU A 440 21.05 -3.40 -9.92
CA LEU A 440 20.19 -2.21 -9.93
C LEU A 440 20.70 -1.12 -8.99
N ALA A 441 21.51 -1.48 -8.00
CA ALA A 441 22.13 -0.55 -7.05
C ALA A 441 23.22 0.32 -7.70
N ARG A 442 23.26 1.61 -7.34
CA ARG A 442 24.40 2.49 -7.68
C ARG A 442 25.47 2.51 -6.61
N VAL A 443 25.10 2.17 -5.37
CA VAL A 443 26.00 2.07 -4.23
C VAL A 443 25.90 0.67 -3.66
N THR A 444 27.05 0.07 -3.35
CA THR A 444 27.11 -1.23 -2.67
C THR A 444 27.33 -1.03 -1.18
N MET A 445 26.80 -1.95 -0.38
CA MET A 445 26.97 -2.03 1.08
C MET A 445 26.71 -3.46 1.51
N THR A 446 27.05 -3.81 2.75
CA THR A 446 26.69 -5.10 3.34
C THR A 446 25.24 -5.10 3.84
N TRP A 447 24.71 -6.29 4.15
CA TRP A 447 23.39 -6.42 4.76
C TRP A 447 23.35 -5.71 6.12
N GLU A 448 24.38 -5.89 6.95
CA GLU A 448 24.50 -5.27 8.26
C GLU A 448 24.55 -3.73 8.17
N GLU A 449 25.30 -3.18 7.22
CA GLU A 449 25.35 -1.73 7.01
C GLU A 449 23.98 -1.16 6.61
N ALA A 450 23.24 -1.87 5.75
CA ALA A 450 21.89 -1.47 5.36
C ALA A 450 20.91 -1.55 6.53
N TYR A 451 20.97 -2.65 7.30
CA TYR A 451 20.12 -2.88 8.48
C TYR A 451 20.35 -1.81 9.55
N GLU A 452 21.59 -1.58 9.97
CA GLU A 452 21.93 -0.64 11.03
C GLU A 452 21.56 0.79 10.65
N ARG A 453 21.78 1.17 9.38
CA ARG A 453 21.38 2.50 8.90
C ARG A 453 19.87 2.67 8.84
N ALA A 454 19.14 1.66 8.34
CA ALA A 454 17.68 1.69 8.33
C ALA A 454 17.12 1.80 9.75
N LYS A 455 17.60 0.93 10.66
CA LYS A 455 17.21 0.90 12.06
C LYS A 455 17.42 2.23 12.74
N LYS A 456 18.61 2.82 12.60
CA LYS A 456 18.93 4.14 13.17
C LYS A 456 17.96 5.22 12.67
N ASP A 457 17.73 5.31 11.36
CA ASP A 457 16.85 6.34 10.78
C ASP A 457 15.38 6.17 11.25
N ILE A 458 14.94 4.93 11.47
CA ILE A 458 13.63 4.60 12.04
C ILE A 458 13.55 5.03 13.51
N GLU A 459 14.51 4.62 14.34
CA GLU A 459 14.58 4.96 15.77
C GLU A 459 14.62 6.47 16.01
N GLU A 460 15.42 7.20 15.22
CA GLU A 460 15.49 8.67 15.27
C GLU A 460 14.14 9.31 14.93
N SER A 461 13.47 8.82 13.88
CA SER A 461 12.17 9.34 13.44
C SER A 461 11.08 9.11 14.48
N ARG A 462 11.04 7.92 15.11
CA ARG A 462 10.10 7.60 16.18
C ARG A 462 10.36 8.42 17.44
N SER A 463 11.63 8.54 17.83
CA SER A 463 12.05 9.31 18.99
C SER A 463 11.72 10.78 18.86
N LEU A 464 11.91 11.36 17.67
CA LEU A 464 11.52 12.75 17.39
C LEU A 464 10.01 12.96 17.58
N THR A 465 9.18 12.11 16.99
CA THR A 465 7.72 12.19 17.13
C THR A 465 7.29 12.10 18.60
N LYS A 466 7.83 11.12 19.32
CA LYS A 466 7.56 10.95 20.76
C LYS A 466 7.97 12.17 21.57
N MET A 467 9.15 12.72 21.32
CA MET A 467 9.63 13.93 21.99
C MET A 467 8.71 15.14 21.73
N LEU A 468 8.26 15.32 20.49
CA LEU A 468 7.35 16.40 20.13
C LEU A 468 5.98 16.26 20.84
N MET A 469 5.49 15.03 21.02
CA MET A 469 4.28 14.75 21.81
C MET A 469 4.50 15.04 23.30
N GLU A 470 5.58 14.51 23.89
CA GLU A 470 5.92 14.70 25.31
C GLU A 470 6.14 16.18 25.68
N LYS A 471 6.67 16.97 24.76
CA LYS A 471 6.87 18.42 24.92
C LYS A 471 5.66 19.26 24.50
N ASN A 472 4.55 18.62 24.13
CA ASN A 472 3.30 19.27 23.75
C ASN A 472 3.42 20.20 22.51
N PHE A 473 4.41 19.95 21.65
CA PHE A 473 4.46 20.52 20.30
C PHE A 473 3.45 19.84 19.39
N ILE A 474 3.23 18.53 19.58
CA ILE A 474 2.09 17.79 19.07
C ILE A 474 1.11 17.62 20.22
N LYS A 475 0.01 18.37 20.18
CA LYS A 475 -0.99 18.39 21.26
C LYS A 475 -1.83 17.11 21.25
N GLU A 476 -2.29 16.68 22.42
CA GLU A 476 -3.23 15.57 22.51
C GLU A 476 -4.64 15.98 22.01
N PRO A 477 -5.38 15.12 21.28
CA PRO A 477 -6.76 15.41 20.90
C PRO A 477 -7.67 15.49 22.14
N PRO A 478 -8.63 16.44 22.20
CA PRO A 478 -9.58 16.53 23.30
C PRO A 478 -10.45 15.28 23.46
N GLN A 479 -10.76 14.89 24.71
CA GLN A 479 -11.62 13.74 25.01
C GLN A 479 -13.00 13.82 24.31
N GLU A 480 -13.54 15.03 24.18
CA GLU A 480 -14.80 15.34 23.50
C GLU A 480 -14.84 14.80 22.06
N PHE A 481 -13.70 14.67 21.38
CA PHE A 481 -13.67 14.14 20.02
C PHE A 481 -14.01 12.66 19.97
N TYR A 482 -13.49 11.88 20.91
CA TYR A 482 -13.77 10.46 21.04
C TYR A 482 -15.25 10.25 21.40
N GLU A 483 -15.78 11.07 22.31
CA GLU A 483 -17.19 11.03 22.72
C GLU A 483 -18.12 11.34 21.53
N LYS A 484 -17.86 12.42 20.78
CA LYS A 484 -18.61 12.77 19.56
C LYS A 484 -18.53 11.69 18.49
N ALA A 485 -17.37 11.05 18.32
CA ALA A 485 -17.22 9.96 17.36
C ALA A 485 -18.03 8.72 17.78
N LEU A 486 -18.07 8.40 19.07
CA LEU A 486 -18.84 7.29 19.63
C LEU A 486 -20.34 7.54 19.49
N GLU A 487 -20.82 8.72 19.87
CA GLU A 487 -22.22 9.12 19.73
C GLU A 487 -22.66 9.03 18.26
N TYR A 488 -21.86 9.61 17.35
CA TYR A 488 -22.12 9.56 15.92
C TYR A 488 -22.23 8.12 15.40
N ALA A 489 -21.28 7.25 15.77
CA ALA A 489 -21.27 5.85 15.34
C ALA A 489 -22.53 5.09 15.78
N VAL A 490 -22.93 5.26 17.04
CA VAL A 490 -24.15 4.63 17.59
C VAL A 490 -25.41 5.16 16.90
N GLU A 491 -25.47 6.46 16.61
CA GLU A 491 -26.58 7.05 15.87
C GLU A 491 -26.72 6.53 14.45
N GLN A 492 -25.61 6.32 13.73
CA GLN A 492 -25.66 5.77 12.36
C GLN A 492 -26.26 4.36 12.34
N ILE A 493 -25.85 3.49 13.27
CA ILE A 493 -26.44 2.14 13.36
C ILE A 493 -27.93 2.20 13.72
N LYS A 494 -28.30 3.03 14.70
CA LYS A 494 -29.72 3.19 15.09
C LYS A 494 -30.58 3.74 13.96
N LYS A 495 -30.03 4.57 13.06
CA LYS A 495 -30.71 5.03 11.85
C LYS A 495 -30.90 3.90 10.84
N ASN A 496 -29.90 3.03 10.65
CA ASN A 496 -30.00 1.90 9.72
C ASN A 496 -31.00 0.82 10.17
N ARG A 497 -31.34 0.77 11.47
CA ARG A 497 -32.41 -0.12 11.99
C ARG A 497 -33.82 0.38 11.70
N LYS A 498 -34.00 1.67 11.37
CA LYS A 498 -35.30 2.29 11.07
C LYS A 498 -35.53 2.30 9.57
#